data_AF-A0A356X5H2-F1
#
_entry.id   AF-A0A356X5H2-F1
#
_cell.length_a   1.000
_cell.length_b   1.000
_cell.length_c   1.000
_cell.angle_alpha   90.00
_cell.angle_beta   90.00
_cell.angle_gamma   90.00
#
_symmetry.space_group_name_H-M   'P 1'
#
loop_
_entity.id
_entity.type
_entity.pdbx_description
1 polymer ?
#
loop_
_entity_poly.entity_id
_entity_poly.type
_entity_poly.pdbx_seq_one_letter_code
_entity_poly.pdbx_strand_id
1 'polypeptide(L)'
;AEGGTGPDHSQVVLKGDNPLGPFTPYEDNPILTQRHIDPNREFSVEYVGHADMVETANGEWWTVFLGVRPYDGVHFNTGRETFLLPVTWKDGWPIILEEDKTVPLKLKRPDLPLGEEPVPPTNGNFTYTDDFESQDLADYWTMLRTPREDWWAITQDGYLNLEARDDRVSGFGNPSFIGRRQQHAHGSASTKMIYNPETAGDRAGLVAFQRETHYYMLGVRMNENEQKEVFLEKAEGDQTEIIATAPIEGNE
;
A
#
# COMPACT_ATOMS: atom_id res chain seq x y z
N ALA A 1 18.04 8.16 -8.71
CA ALA A 1 17.32 7.06 -9.39
C ALA A 1 17.15 7.38 -10.87
N GLU A 2 17.30 6.38 -11.73
CA GLU A 2 17.16 6.47 -13.19
C GLU A 2 16.37 5.27 -13.74
N GLY A 3 15.94 5.33 -15.01
CA GLY A 3 15.22 4.24 -15.70
C GLY A 3 13.69 4.23 -15.50
N GLY A 4 13.13 5.23 -14.81
CA GLY A 4 11.71 5.26 -14.44
C GLY A 4 11.41 4.35 -13.25
N THR A 5 10.15 4.02 -13.01
CA THR A 5 9.72 3.19 -11.86
C THR A 5 9.29 1.78 -12.27
N GLY A 6 9.74 1.33 -13.45
CA GLY A 6 9.41 0.03 -14.04
C GLY A 6 10.62 -0.91 -14.10
N PRO A 7 10.66 -1.82 -15.09
CA PRO A 7 11.72 -2.82 -15.24
C PRO A 7 13.14 -2.27 -15.21
N ASP A 8 13.36 -1.07 -15.77
CA ASP A 8 14.70 -0.48 -15.86
C ASP A 8 15.13 0.34 -14.62
N HIS A 9 14.30 0.38 -13.55
CA HIS A 9 14.57 1.18 -12.37
C HIS A 9 15.92 0.82 -11.72
N SER A 10 16.66 1.85 -11.34
CA SER A 10 17.98 1.71 -10.74
C SER A 10 18.35 2.90 -9.85
N GLN A 11 19.26 2.67 -8.90
CA GLN A 11 19.94 3.75 -8.19
C GLN A 11 21.36 3.91 -8.73
N VAL A 12 21.68 5.15 -9.12
CA VAL A 12 23.02 5.56 -9.53
C VAL A 12 23.58 6.58 -8.54
N VAL A 13 24.89 6.74 -8.52
CA VAL A 13 25.59 7.73 -7.72
C VAL A 13 26.63 8.48 -8.55
N LEU A 14 26.81 9.75 -8.22
CA LEU A 14 27.85 10.63 -8.75
C LEU A 14 28.52 11.34 -7.57
N LYS A 15 29.80 11.69 -7.70
CA LYS A 15 30.56 12.41 -6.65
C LYS A 15 31.30 13.62 -7.21
N GLY A 16 31.53 14.62 -6.39
CA GLY A 16 32.30 15.81 -6.73
C GLY A 16 32.70 16.58 -5.47
N ASP A 17 33.75 17.41 -5.58
CA ASP A 17 34.31 18.14 -4.43
C ASP A 17 33.56 19.46 -4.14
N ASN A 18 32.57 19.80 -4.95
CA ASN A 18 31.75 21.00 -4.82
C ASN A 18 30.26 20.63 -4.94
N PRO A 19 29.37 21.14 -4.08
CA PRO A 19 27.93 20.88 -4.17
C PRO A 19 27.29 21.36 -5.48
N LEU A 20 27.95 22.24 -6.24
CA LEU A 20 27.53 22.70 -7.57
C LEU A 20 28.18 21.93 -8.73
N GLY A 21 29.01 20.93 -8.42
CA GLY A 21 29.72 20.12 -9.40
C GLY A 21 31.00 20.78 -9.95
N PRO A 22 31.57 20.20 -11.03
CA PRO A 22 31.06 19.05 -11.77
C PRO A 22 31.03 17.77 -10.93
N PHE A 23 30.12 16.86 -11.28
CA PHE A 23 30.03 15.53 -10.68
C PHE A 23 30.53 14.47 -11.65
N THR A 24 31.32 13.52 -11.14
CA THR A 24 31.79 12.35 -11.87
C THR A 24 30.89 11.16 -11.52
N PRO A 25 30.33 10.43 -12.51
CA PRO A 25 29.56 9.23 -12.24
C PRO A 25 30.45 8.10 -11.73
N TYR A 26 29.90 7.22 -10.90
CA TYR A 26 30.55 5.96 -10.60
C TYR A 26 30.65 5.10 -11.87
N GLU A 27 31.83 4.57 -12.15
CA GLU A 27 32.11 3.80 -13.37
C GLU A 27 31.30 2.49 -13.41
N ASP A 28 31.03 1.89 -12.25
CA ASP A 28 30.24 0.65 -12.13
C ASP A 28 28.78 0.92 -11.73
N ASN A 29 28.22 2.09 -12.09
CA ASN A 29 26.78 2.32 -11.91
C ASN A 29 25.97 1.25 -12.68
N PRO A 30 24.81 0.80 -12.14
CA PRO A 30 24.14 1.29 -10.94
C PRO A 30 24.61 0.61 -9.64
N ILE A 31 24.44 1.30 -8.51
CA ILE A 31 24.76 0.78 -7.17
C ILE A 31 23.64 -0.07 -6.55
N LEU A 32 22.46 -0.09 -7.19
CA LEU A 32 21.28 -0.93 -6.87
C LEU A 32 20.42 -1.09 -8.13
N THR A 33 20.18 -2.34 -8.55
CA THR A 33 19.14 -2.69 -9.53
C THR A 33 18.79 -4.18 -9.42
N GLN A 34 17.67 -4.60 -10.01
CA GLN A 34 17.32 -6.01 -10.24
C GLN A 34 17.04 -6.31 -11.72
N ARG A 35 17.19 -5.32 -12.61
CA ARG A 35 16.76 -5.38 -14.02
C ARG A 35 17.50 -6.42 -14.89
N HIS A 36 18.65 -6.91 -14.42
CA HIS A 36 19.47 -7.91 -15.11
C HIS A 36 19.26 -9.33 -14.56
N ILE A 37 18.46 -9.48 -13.50
CA ILE A 37 18.19 -10.77 -12.85
C ILE A 37 16.89 -11.35 -13.41
N ASP A 38 16.84 -12.66 -13.64
CA ASP A 38 15.61 -13.34 -14.06
C ASP A 38 14.50 -13.12 -13.02
N PRO A 39 13.37 -12.48 -13.40
CA PRO A 39 12.26 -12.22 -12.48
C PRO A 39 11.56 -13.51 -12.02
N ASN A 40 11.74 -14.64 -12.72
CA ASN A 40 11.12 -15.92 -12.39
C ASN A 40 11.89 -16.67 -11.29
N ARG A 41 12.04 -16.01 -10.13
CA ARG A 41 12.74 -16.55 -8.97
C ARG A 41 11.86 -16.53 -7.72
N GLU A 42 12.17 -17.43 -6.79
CA GLU A 42 11.54 -17.45 -5.48
C GLU A 42 11.81 -16.12 -4.77
N PHE A 43 10.76 -15.48 -4.25
CA PHE A 43 10.82 -14.17 -3.60
C PHE A 43 11.44 -13.06 -4.48
N SER A 44 10.87 -12.87 -5.68
CA SER A 44 11.23 -11.75 -6.55
C SER A 44 10.85 -10.40 -5.92
N VAL A 45 11.84 -9.51 -5.84
CA VAL A 45 11.68 -8.08 -5.56
C VAL A 45 12.21 -7.37 -6.79
N GLU A 46 11.36 -6.61 -7.48
CA GLU A 46 11.68 -5.94 -8.73
C GLU A 46 11.59 -4.42 -8.61
N TYR A 47 12.04 -3.75 -9.66
CA TYR A 47 11.93 -2.30 -9.86
C TYR A 47 12.53 -1.52 -8.68
N VAL A 48 13.65 -2.01 -8.17
CA VAL A 48 14.31 -1.43 -7.00
C VAL A 48 15.03 -0.14 -7.34
N GLY A 49 14.96 0.84 -6.45
CA GLY A 49 15.59 2.14 -6.62
C GLY A 49 15.00 3.17 -5.68
N HIS A 50 15.20 4.45 -5.99
CA HIS A 50 14.77 5.56 -5.14
C HIS A 50 15.32 5.39 -3.71
N ALA A 51 16.62 5.11 -3.62
CA ALA A 51 17.27 4.80 -2.38
C ALA A 51 17.60 6.08 -1.59
N ASP A 52 17.50 5.99 -0.27
CA ASP A 52 17.98 7.01 0.67
C ASP A 52 18.88 6.33 1.71
N MET A 53 20.03 6.94 1.99
CA MET A 53 21.08 6.34 2.81
C MET A 53 21.13 6.97 4.20
N VAL A 54 21.35 6.14 5.20
CA VAL A 54 21.49 6.55 6.59
C VAL A 54 22.68 5.86 7.24
N GLU A 55 23.47 6.62 7.98
CA GLU A 55 24.50 6.09 8.86
C GLU A 55 23.90 5.88 10.26
N THR A 56 24.09 4.69 10.83
CA THR A 56 23.63 4.39 12.19
C THR A 56 24.55 5.05 13.23
N ALA A 57 24.09 5.11 14.48
CA ALA A 57 24.90 5.60 15.60
C ALA A 57 26.21 4.80 15.82
N ASN A 58 26.29 3.59 15.25
CA ASN A 58 27.47 2.71 15.33
C ASN A 58 28.36 2.79 14.07
N GLY A 59 28.07 3.70 13.14
CA GLY A 59 28.86 3.91 11.91
C GLY A 59 28.58 2.90 10.79
N GLU A 60 27.54 2.06 10.92
CA GLU A 60 27.10 1.20 9.85
C GLU A 60 26.27 2.01 8.85
N TRP A 61 26.52 1.84 7.56
CA TRP A 61 25.68 2.45 6.53
C TRP A 61 24.56 1.51 6.11
N TRP A 62 23.36 2.06 5.98
CA TRP A 62 22.14 1.37 5.58
C TRP A 62 21.40 2.22 4.56
N THR A 63 20.49 1.60 3.83
CA THR A 63 19.62 2.32 2.90
C THR A 63 18.22 1.76 2.90
N VAL A 64 17.25 2.67 2.86
CA VAL A 64 15.87 2.37 2.51
C VAL A 64 15.68 2.62 1.02
N PHE A 65 14.89 1.78 0.36
CA PHE A 65 14.59 1.93 -1.06
C PHE A 65 13.23 1.31 -1.36
N LEU A 66 12.62 1.72 -2.48
CA LEU A 66 11.37 1.11 -2.91
C LEU A 66 11.64 -0.13 -3.77
N GLY A 67 10.69 -1.04 -3.81
CA GLY A 67 10.61 -2.15 -4.76
C GLY A 67 9.18 -2.66 -4.90
N VAL A 68 8.94 -3.64 -5.76
CA VAL A 68 7.65 -4.32 -5.91
C VAL A 68 7.82 -5.82 -5.78
N ARG A 69 6.76 -6.54 -5.40
CA ARG A 69 6.70 -8.01 -5.43
C ARG A 69 5.69 -8.47 -6.48
N PRO A 70 6.11 -8.71 -7.73
CA PRO A 70 5.20 -9.07 -8.79
C PRO A 70 4.57 -10.45 -8.58
N TYR A 71 3.35 -10.60 -9.05
CA TYR A 71 2.69 -11.87 -9.34
C TYR A 71 2.24 -11.86 -10.80
N ASP A 72 2.11 -13.05 -11.38
CA ASP A 72 1.67 -13.21 -12.78
C ASP A 72 2.43 -12.29 -13.75
N GLY A 73 3.76 -12.35 -13.68
CA GLY A 73 4.68 -11.53 -14.46
C GLY A 73 4.87 -10.13 -13.90
N VAL A 74 4.00 -9.19 -14.26
CA VAL A 74 4.20 -7.74 -14.05
C VAL A 74 3.21 -7.10 -13.10
N HIS A 75 2.24 -7.85 -12.57
CA HIS A 75 1.19 -7.30 -11.73
C HIS A 75 1.63 -7.24 -10.26
N PHE A 76 1.26 -6.19 -9.54
CA PHE A 76 1.51 -6.04 -8.11
C PHE A 76 0.43 -5.14 -7.52
N ASN A 77 -0.38 -5.65 -6.60
CA ASN A 77 -1.52 -4.96 -6.00
C ASN A 77 -1.21 -4.35 -4.63
N THR A 78 -0.10 -4.76 -4.00
CA THR A 78 0.43 -4.13 -2.77
C THR A 78 1.10 -2.78 -3.04
N GLY A 79 1.29 -2.42 -4.31
CA GLY A 79 1.99 -1.20 -4.72
C GLY A 79 3.50 -1.34 -4.57
N ARG A 80 4.19 -0.20 -4.45
CA ARG A 80 5.62 -0.14 -4.14
C ARG A 80 5.80 -0.20 -2.63
N GLU A 81 6.68 -1.07 -2.19
CA GLU A 81 6.96 -1.37 -0.78
C GLU A 81 8.35 -0.86 -0.40
N THR A 82 8.61 -0.69 0.89
CA THR A 82 9.90 -0.22 1.40
C THR A 82 10.76 -1.40 1.84
N PHE A 83 12.00 -1.43 1.37
CA PHE A 83 13.01 -2.44 1.67
C PHE A 83 14.21 -1.79 2.37
N LEU A 84 15.05 -2.63 2.99
CA LEU A 84 16.21 -2.22 3.76
C LEU A 84 17.42 -3.10 3.38
N LEU A 85 18.55 -2.48 3.07
CA LEU A 85 19.82 -3.17 2.83
C LEU A 85 20.99 -2.43 3.51
N PRO A 86 22.04 -3.15 3.94
CA PRO A 86 23.28 -2.51 4.34
C PRO A 86 23.97 -1.89 3.11
N VAL A 87 24.77 -0.85 3.34
CA VAL A 87 25.61 -0.24 2.31
C VAL A 87 27.07 -0.48 2.67
N THR A 88 27.83 -0.97 1.70
CA THR A 88 29.29 -1.13 1.83
C THR A 88 29.98 -0.02 1.07
N TRP A 89 31.18 0.37 1.50
CA TRP A 89 31.97 1.38 0.81
C TRP A 89 33.21 0.73 0.20
N LYS A 90 33.42 0.95 -1.10
CA LYS A 90 34.57 0.45 -1.84
C LYS A 90 35.21 1.61 -2.61
N ASP A 91 36.48 1.88 -2.35
CA ASP A 91 37.26 2.94 -3.03
C ASP A 91 36.54 4.32 -3.01
N GLY A 92 35.84 4.61 -1.91
CA GLY A 92 35.09 5.86 -1.71
C GLY A 92 33.73 5.92 -2.41
N TRP A 93 33.18 4.78 -2.87
CA TRP A 93 31.85 4.67 -3.46
C TRP A 93 30.93 3.75 -2.63
N PRO A 94 29.66 4.13 -2.43
CA PRO A 94 28.69 3.27 -1.77
C PRO A 94 28.15 2.20 -2.72
N ILE A 95 28.10 0.96 -2.27
CA ILE A 95 27.53 -0.19 -2.97
C ILE A 95 26.41 -0.75 -2.10
N ILE A 96 25.17 -0.74 -2.63
CA ILE A 96 23.98 -1.23 -1.92
C ILE A 96 23.77 -2.73 -2.21
N LEU A 97 23.83 -3.10 -3.49
CA LEU A 97 23.61 -4.47 -3.94
C LEU A 97 24.45 -4.73 -5.18
N GLU A 98 25.30 -5.75 -5.13
CA GLU A 98 26.09 -6.19 -6.28
C GLU A 98 25.16 -6.69 -7.41
N GLU A 99 25.57 -6.54 -8.66
CA GLU A 99 24.74 -6.76 -9.86
C GLU A 99 24.07 -8.16 -9.90
N ASP A 100 24.81 -9.20 -9.52
CA ASP A 100 24.33 -10.60 -9.53
C ASP A 100 23.62 -11.02 -8.23
N LYS A 101 23.34 -10.08 -7.31
CA LYS A 101 22.71 -10.38 -6.02
C LYS A 101 21.25 -9.98 -6.03
N THR A 102 20.42 -10.84 -5.45
CA THR A 102 19.00 -10.58 -5.23
C THR A 102 18.79 -9.86 -3.90
N VAL A 103 17.76 -9.02 -3.81
CA VAL A 103 17.28 -8.54 -2.51
C VAL A 103 16.86 -9.76 -1.67
N PRO A 104 17.50 -10.04 -0.53
CA PRO A 104 17.21 -11.23 0.25
C PRO A 104 15.90 -11.06 1.04
N LEU A 105 15.13 -12.13 1.18
CA LEU A 105 13.92 -12.15 2.02
C LEU A 105 14.24 -11.86 3.49
N LYS A 106 15.42 -12.31 3.95
CA LYS A 106 15.89 -12.15 5.34
C LYS A 106 17.34 -11.72 5.32
N LEU A 107 17.67 -10.76 6.15
CA LEU A 107 19.04 -10.33 6.40
C LEU A 107 19.24 -10.10 7.90
N LYS A 108 20.51 -10.03 8.32
CA LYS A 108 20.85 -9.60 9.67
C LYS A 108 20.43 -8.14 9.83
N ARG A 109 19.74 -7.80 10.92
CA ARG A 109 19.35 -6.42 11.24
C ARG A 109 20.57 -5.54 11.58
N PRO A 110 20.46 -4.19 11.50
CA PRO A 110 21.48 -3.28 12.02
C PRO A 110 21.80 -3.57 13.49
N ASP A 111 23.04 -3.33 13.91
CA ASP A 111 23.44 -3.49 15.31
C ASP A 111 22.93 -2.33 16.16
N LEU A 112 21.61 -2.26 16.36
CA LEU A 112 20.94 -1.23 17.13
C LEU A 112 20.13 -1.85 18.28
N PRO A 113 19.90 -1.14 19.39
CA PRO A 113 18.95 -1.59 20.40
C PRO A 113 17.56 -1.81 19.78
N LEU A 114 16.77 -2.69 20.39
CA LEU A 114 15.37 -2.83 20.01
C LEU A 114 14.60 -1.56 20.42
N GLY A 115 13.62 -1.14 19.63
CA GLY A 115 12.75 -0.02 19.97
C GLY A 115 11.91 -0.29 21.22
N GLU A 116 11.52 0.77 21.92
CA GLU A 116 10.88 0.69 23.23
C GLU A 116 9.35 0.50 23.19
N GLU A 117 8.71 0.61 22.03
CA GLU A 117 7.24 0.56 21.91
C GLU A 117 6.75 -0.60 21.03
N PRO A 118 5.63 -1.27 21.37
CA PRO A 118 4.96 -2.18 20.46
C PRO A 118 4.32 -1.37 19.32
N VAL A 119 5.06 -1.17 18.24
CA VAL A 119 4.48 -0.70 16.97
C VAL A 119 3.56 -1.82 16.45
N PRO A 120 2.31 -1.52 16.04
CA PRO A 120 1.48 -2.50 15.33
C PRO A 120 2.29 -3.17 14.23
N PRO A 121 2.20 -4.50 14.05
CA PRO A 121 3.03 -5.19 13.07
C PRO A 121 2.79 -4.61 11.67
N THR A 122 3.85 -4.16 11.02
CA THR A 122 3.81 -3.59 9.66
C THR A 122 4.42 -4.53 8.62
N ASN A 123 5.02 -5.65 9.05
CA ASN A 123 5.61 -6.69 8.22
C ASN A 123 5.42 -8.09 8.84
N GLY A 124 5.74 -9.13 8.07
CA GLY A 124 5.52 -10.52 8.49
C GLY A 124 4.04 -10.92 8.53
N ASN A 125 3.75 -12.13 9.00
CA ASN A 125 2.36 -12.61 9.13
C ASN A 125 1.75 -12.08 10.42
N PHE A 126 0.61 -11.40 10.32
CA PHE A 126 -0.12 -10.91 11.47
C PHE A 126 -1.62 -10.86 11.19
N THR A 127 -2.40 -10.89 12.27
CA THR A 127 -3.82 -10.56 12.28
C THR A 127 -3.99 -9.26 13.04
N TYR A 128 -4.88 -8.40 12.58
CA TYR A 128 -5.19 -7.14 13.25
C TYR A 128 -6.69 -6.88 13.19
N THR A 129 -7.26 -6.51 14.33
CA THR A 129 -8.65 -6.07 14.48
C THR A 129 -8.60 -4.67 15.07
N ASP A 130 -9.31 -3.73 14.44
CA ASP A 130 -9.61 -2.44 15.07
C ASP A 130 -11.02 -2.53 15.63
N ASP A 131 -11.12 -2.51 16.96
CA ASP A 131 -12.40 -2.52 17.68
C ASP A 131 -12.95 -1.10 17.91
N PHE A 132 -12.27 -0.07 17.39
CA PHE A 132 -12.64 1.34 17.49
C PHE A 132 -12.89 1.81 18.94
N GLU A 133 -12.10 1.32 19.89
CA GLU A 133 -12.18 1.74 21.31
C GLU A 133 -11.57 3.13 21.56
N SER A 134 -10.65 3.57 20.69
CA SER A 134 -10.09 4.93 20.68
C SER A 134 -11.08 5.91 20.09
N GLN A 135 -11.18 7.13 20.65
CA GLN A 135 -12.01 8.19 20.06
C GLN A 135 -11.39 8.78 18.78
N ASP A 136 -10.10 8.56 18.55
CA ASP A 136 -9.37 8.96 17.36
C ASP A 136 -9.11 7.75 16.46
N LEU A 137 -9.25 7.93 15.14
CA LEU A 137 -8.80 6.95 14.15
C LEU A 137 -7.30 6.74 14.27
N ALA A 138 -6.88 5.49 14.24
CA ALA A 138 -5.46 5.16 14.18
C ALA A 138 -4.82 5.64 12.86
N ASP A 139 -3.54 6.02 12.93
CA ASP A 139 -2.77 6.64 11.84
C ASP A 139 -2.67 5.82 10.54
N TYR A 140 -2.92 4.51 10.60
CA TYR A 140 -2.88 3.63 9.42
C TYR A 140 -4.15 3.71 8.56
N TRP A 141 -5.22 4.33 9.07
CA TRP A 141 -6.44 4.61 8.31
C TRP A 141 -6.22 5.77 7.34
N THR A 142 -6.78 5.63 6.14
CA THR A 142 -6.62 6.62 5.07
C THR A 142 -7.96 6.94 4.43
N MET A 143 -8.09 8.19 4.00
CA MET A 143 -9.24 8.71 3.28
C MET A 143 -8.85 9.04 1.85
N LEU A 144 -9.83 9.02 0.93
CA LEU A 144 -9.61 9.50 -0.43
C LEU A 144 -9.69 11.03 -0.46
N ARG A 145 -8.59 11.66 -0.86
CA ARG A 145 -8.46 13.13 -0.95
C ARG A 145 -8.65 13.81 0.40
N THR A 146 -8.84 15.13 0.40
CA THR A 146 -8.96 15.92 1.62
C THR A 146 -10.43 16.06 2.02
N PRO A 147 -10.83 15.60 3.23
CA PRO A 147 -12.14 15.90 3.80
C PRO A 147 -12.36 17.40 3.93
N ARG A 148 -13.55 17.87 3.57
CA ARG A 148 -13.95 19.28 3.71
C ARG A 148 -15.07 19.49 4.73
N GLU A 149 -15.60 18.40 5.24
CA GLU A 149 -16.67 18.31 6.22
C GLU A 149 -16.44 17.05 7.05
N ASP A 150 -17.04 16.99 8.23
CA ASP A 150 -16.97 15.83 9.11
C ASP A 150 -18.09 14.86 8.73
N TRP A 151 -17.72 13.69 8.23
CA TRP A 151 -18.65 12.63 7.79
C TRP A 151 -18.37 11.28 8.45
N TRP A 152 -17.45 11.24 9.42
CA TRP A 152 -17.15 10.06 10.21
C TRP A 152 -17.03 10.41 11.69
N ALA A 153 -17.34 9.45 12.55
CA ALA A 153 -17.10 9.55 13.98
C ALA A 153 -16.92 8.15 14.58
N ILE A 154 -16.09 8.03 15.62
CA ILE A 154 -16.08 6.84 16.46
C ILE A 154 -17.06 7.06 17.60
N THR A 155 -18.06 6.19 17.71
CA THR A 155 -19.07 6.28 18.77
C THR A 155 -18.52 5.79 20.11
N GLN A 156 -19.11 6.22 21.22
CA GLN A 156 -18.75 5.72 22.55
C GLN A 156 -18.91 4.19 22.71
N ASP A 157 -19.79 3.58 21.91
CA ASP A 157 -20.05 2.14 21.95
C ASP A 157 -19.12 1.32 21.02
N GLY A 158 -18.05 1.92 20.47
CA GLY A 158 -17.04 1.20 19.68
C GLY A 158 -17.41 0.94 18.22
N TYR A 159 -18.14 1.86 17.58
CA TYR A 159 -18.46 1.80 16.15
C TYR A 159 -17.78 2.93 15.39
N LEU A 160 -17.18 2.61 14.25
CA LEU A 160 -16.88 3.60 13.22
C LEU A 160 -18.16 3.91 12.44
N ASN A 161 -18.75 5.07 12.70
CA ASN A 161 -19.89 5.58 11.96
C ASN A 161 -19.42 6.36 10.73
N LEU A 162 -20.00 6.07 9.57
CA LEU A 162 -19.77 6.78 8.31
C LEU A 162 -21.12 7.31 7.80
N GLU A 163 -21.21 8.61 7.55
CA GLU A 163 -22.38 9.22 6.94
C GLU A 163 -22.43 8.88 5.44
N ALA A 164 -23.56 8.34 4.97
CA ALA A 164 -23.78 8.11 3.55
C ALA A 164 -23.94 9.47 2.82
N ARG A 165 -23.18 9.66 1.74
CA ARG A 165 -23.15 10.90 0.96
C ARG A 165 -23.14 10.61 -0.54
N ASP A 166 -23.45 11.61 -1.35
CA ASP A 166 -23.55 11.49 -2.81
C ASP A 166 -22.20 11.18 -3.48
N ASP A 167 -21.09 11.59 -2.87
CA ASP A 167 -19.74 11.32 -3.38
C ASP A 167 -19.43 9.83 -3.37
N ARG A 168 -19.15 9.27 -4.54
CA ARG A 168 -18.80 7.86 -4.74
C ARG A 168 -17.29 7.65 -4.85
N VAL A 169 -16.84 6.44 -4.51
CA VAL A 169 -15.45 6.00 -4.75
C VAL A 169 -15.08 6.01 -6.24
N SER A 170 -16.06 5.92 -7.13
CA SER A 170 -15.89 6.05 -8.58
C SER A 170 -15.74 7.50 -9.06
N GLY A 171 -15.87 8.48 -8.17
CA GLY A 171 -15.82 9.90 -8.47
C GLY A 171 -14.51 10.57 -8.02
N PHE A 172 -14.35 11.83 -8.43
CA PHE A 172 -13.19 12.65 -8.08
C PHE A 172 -13.39 13.52 -6.82
N GLY A 173 -14.52 13.39 -6.13
CA GLY A 173 -14.82 14.09 -4.87
C GLY A 173 -14.22 13.41 -3.65
N ASN A 174 -14.76 13.68 -2.45
CA ASN A 174 -14.31 13.06 -1.21
C ASN A 174 -15.42 12.13 -0.69
N PRO A 175 -15.44 10.85 -1.10
CA PRO A 175 -16.45 9.90 -0.63
C PRO A 175 -16.27 9.56 0.84
N SER A 176 -17.32 9.06 1.48
CA SER A 176 -17.25 8.48 2.84
C SER A 176 -16.51 7.15 2.81
N PHE A 177 -15.18 7.23 2.74
CA PHE A 177 -14.27 6.11 2.58
C PHE A 177 -13.17 6.19 3.63
N ILE A 178 -13.03 5.13 4.41
CA ILE A 178 -11.89 4.90 5.30
C ILE A 178 -11.31 3.53 4.96
N GLY A 179 -10.05 3.52 4.55
CA GLY A 179 -9.36 2.31 4.07
C GLY A 179 -7.99 2.13 4.67
N ARG A 180 -7.52 0.89 4.65
CA ARG A 180 -6.17 0.48 5.03
C ARG A 180 -5.47 -0.14 3.83
N ARG A 181 -4.15 0.07 3.73
CA ARG A 181 -3.32 -0.51 2.66
C ARG A 181 -3.30 -2.03 2.74
N GLN A 182 -3.45 -2.71 1.60
CA GLN A 182 -3.18 -4.15 1.50
C GLN A 182 -1.67 -4.39 1.62
N GLN A 183 -1.25 -5.17 2.62
CA GLN A 183 0.18 -5.41 2.94
C GLN A 183 0.67 -6.82 2.53
N HIS A 184 -0.24 -7.71 2.13
CA HIS A 184 0.04 -9.10 1.82
C HIS A 184 -0.65 -9.54 0.52
N ALA A 185 0.02 -10.40 -0.25
CA ALA A 185 -0.56 -11.03 -1.42
C ALA A 185 -1.68 -12.03 -1.06
N HIS A 186 -1.61 -12.62 0.14
CA HIS A 186 -2.57 -13.59 0.64
C HIS A 186 -3.08 -13.15 2.01
N GLY A 187 -4.40 -13.09 2.16
CA GLY A 187 -5.04 -12.71 3.41
C GLY A 187 -6.56 -12.59 3.25
N SER A 188 -7.21 -12.17 4.33
CA SER A 188 -8.65 -11.90 4.37
C SER A 188 -8.90 -10.61 5.13
N ALA A 189 -9.91 -9.85 4.70
CA ALA A 189 -10.44 -8.70 5.43
C ALA A 189 -11.95 -8.89 5.59
N SER A 190 -12.47 -8.52 6.76
CA SER A 190 -13.89 -8.59 7.08
C SER A 190 -14.27 -7.43 7.98
N THR A 191 -15.52 -7.02 7.92
CA THR A 191 -16.11 -6.03 8.82
C THR A 191 -17.51 -6.49 9.23
N LYS A 192 -17.99 -5.99 10.38
CA LYS A 192 -19.39 -6.10 10.78
C LYS A 192 -20.02 -4.73 10.59
N MET A 193 -21.09 -4.66 9.82
CA MET A 193 -21.75 -3.41 9.45
C MET A 193 -23.22 -3.46 9.82
N ILE A 194 -23.73 -2.36 10.36
CA ILE A 194 -25.16 -2.10 10.52
C ILE A 194 -25.52 -1.02 9.51
N TYR A 195 -26.36 -1.36 8.54
CA TYR A 195 -26.78 -0.43 7.51
C TYR A 195 -28.18 -0.79 6.99
N ASN A 196 -29.05 0.21 6.96
CA ASN A 196 -30.40 0.10 6.42
C ASN A 196 -30.55 1.14 5.29
N PRO A 197 -30.36 0.75 4.02
CA PRO A 197 -30.52 1.69 2.91
C PRO A 197 -31.99 2.13 2.81
N GLU A 198 -32.24 3.39 2.45
CA GLU A 198 -33.60 3.97 2.45
C GLU A 198 -34.12 4.19 1.03
N THR A 199 -33.24 4.52 0.09
CA THR A 199 -33.60 4.89 -1.29
C THR A 199 -32.79 4.10 -2.32
N ALA A 200 -33.36 3.88 -3.50
CA ALA A 200 -32.67 3.18 -4.59
C ALA A 200 -31.30 3.81 -4.89
N GLY A 201 -30.26 2.98 -4.91
CA GLY A 201 -28.88 3.41 -5.15
C GLY A 201 -28.03 3.59 -3.89
N ASP A 202 -28.67 3.72 -2.71
CA ASP A 202 -28.03 3.69 -1.40
C ASP A 202 -27.22 2.40 -1.25
N ARG A 203 -25.99 2.54 -0.77
CA ARG A 203 -25.07 1.41 -0.61
C ARG A 203 -24.01 1.69 0.45
N ALA A 204 -23.64 0.66 1.18
CA ALA A 204 -22.49 0.68 2.07
C ALA A 204 -21.84 -0.71 2.11
N GLY A 205 -20.54 -0.79 2.41
CA GLY A 205 -19.84 -2.06 2.47
C GLY A 205 -18.32 -1.93 2.46
N LEU A 206 -17.67 -3.04 2.12
CA LEU A 206 -16.22 -3.13 1.99
C LEU A 206 -15.83 -2.97 0.52
N VAL A 207 -14.77 -2.19 0.27
CA VAL A 207 -14.25 -1.97 -1.08
C VAL A 207 -12.77 -2.35 -1.18
N ALA A 208 -12.43 -3.15 -2.19
CA ALA A 208 -11.05 -3.33 -2.65
C ALA A 208 -10.78 -2.27 -3.71
N PHE A 209 -10.16 -1.16 -3.30
CA PHE A 209 -10.02 0.06 -4.11
C PHE A 209 -8.59 0.23 -4.65
N GLN A 210 -8.44 0.35 -5.97
CA GLN A 210 -7.17 0.74 -6.61
C GLN A 210 -7.25 2.18 -7.12
N ARG A 211 -8.31 2.49 -7.88
CA ARG A 211 -8.67 3.84 -8.34
C ARG A 211 -10.15 3.89 -8.67
N GLU A 212 -10.63 5.06 -9.05
CA GLU A 212 -12.04 5.37 -9.34
C GLU A 212 -12.65 4.43 -10.39
N THR A 213 -11.85 3.97 -11.33
CA THR A 213 -12.27 3.09 -12.43
C THR A 213 -11.98 1.61 -12.18
N HIS A 214 -11.27 1.26 -11.10
CA HIS A 214 -10.83 -0.12 -10.82
C HIS A 214 -10.99 -0.43 -9.33
N TYR A 215 -12.12 -1.05 -9.00
CA TYR A 215 -12.42 -1.49 -7.65
C TYR A 215 -13.42 -2.65 -7.64
N TYR A 216 -13.49 -3.36 -6.52
CA TYR A 216 -14.61 -4.25 -6.20
C TYR A 216 -15.29 -3.75 -4.94
N MET A 217 -16.63 -3.69 -4.93
CA MET A 217 -17.40 -3.33 -3.74
C MET A 217 -18.35 -4.47 -3.38
N LEU A 218 -18.20 -4.99 -2.17
CA LEU A 218 -19.10 -5.96 -1.56
C LEU A 218 -19.87 -5.27 -0.44
N GLY A 219 -21.19 -5.28 -0.50
CA GLY A 219 -21.97 -4.56 0.49
C GLY A 219 -23.45 -4.83 0.44
N VAL A 220 -24.19 -3.98 1.14
CA VAL A 220 -25.65 -3.94 1.16
C VAL A 220 -26.09 -2.73 0.34
N ARG A 221 -27.11 -2.90 -0.49
CA ARG A 221 -27.74 -1.79 -1.23
C ARG A 221 -29.26 -1.91 -1.27
N MET A 222 -29.91 -0.80 -1.62
CA MET A 222 -31.27 -0.79 -2.16
C MET A 222 -31.21 -0.81 -3.69
N ASN A 223 -31.82 -1.82 -4.32
CA ASN A 223 -31.88 -1.91 -5.77
C ASN A 223 -33.01 -1.03 -6.37
N GLU A 224 -33.08 -0.94 -7.70
CA GLU A 224 -34.08 -0.12 -8.42
C GLU A 224 -35.54 -0.56 -8.18
N ASN A 225 -35.77 -1.78 -7.70
CA ASN A 225 -37.09 -2.29 -7.33
C ASN A 225 -37.40 -2.08 -5.83
N GLU A 226 -36.61 -1.25 -5.14
CA GLU A 226 -36.75 -0.98 -3.70
C GLU A 226 -36.61 -2.25 -2.84
N GLN A 227 -35.73 -3.17 -3.25
CA GLN A 227 -35.41 -4.37 -2.49
C GLN A 227 -33.98 -4.29 -1.94
N LYS A 228 -33.84 -4.61 -0.64
CA LYS A 228 -32.56 -4.74 0.05
C LYS A 228 -31.86 -6.03 -0.38
N GLU A 229 -30.61 -5.92 -0.81
CA GLU A 229 -29.81 -7.06 -1.24
C GLU A 229 -28.33 -6.90 -0.88
N VAL A 230 -27.64 -8.03 -0.75
CA VAL A 230 -26.18 -8.07 -0.82
C VAL A 230 -25.79 -8.02 -2.29
N PHE A 231 -24.78 -7.21 -2.62
CA PHE A 231 -24.28 -7.08 -3.99
C PHE A 231 -22.76 -7.15 -4.03
N LEU A 232 -22.24 -7.61 -5.17
CA LEU A 232 -20.85 -7.45 -5.56
C LEU A 232 -20.80 -6.64 -6.85
N GLU A 233 -20.18 -5.46 -6.78
CA GLU A 233 -19.93 -4.58 -7.91
C GLU A 233 -18.47 -4.67 -8.33
N LYS A 234 -18.21 -4.71 -9.63
CA LYS A 234 -16.90 -4.59 -10.25
C LYS A 234 -16.86 -3.31 -11.09
N ALA A 235 -15.86 -2.48 -10.88
CA ALA A 235 -15.49 -1.40 -11.80
C ALA A 235 -14.24 -1.78 -12.58
N GLU A 236 -14.30 -1.64 -13.90
CA GLU A 236 -13.18 -1.88 -14.81
C GLU A 236 -13.22 -0.86 -15.95
N GLY A 237 -12.30 0.11 -15.89
CA GLY A 237 -12.31 1.24 -16.82
C GLY A 237 -13.54 2.10 -16.60
N ASP A 238 -14.23 2.45 -17.68
CA ASP A 238 -15.42 3.30 -17.61
C ASP A 238 -16.71 2.48 -17.37
N GLN A 239 -16.59 1.19 -17.05
CA GLN A 239 -17.71 0.28 -16.83
C GLN A 239 -17.83 -0.11 -15.37
N THR A 240 -19.08 -0.19 -14.91
CA THR A 240 -19.45 -0.71 -13.60
C THR A 240 -20.52 -1.77 -13.79
N GLU A 241 -20.30 -2.95 -13.24
CA GLU A 241 -21.21 -4.10 -13.36
C GLU A 241 -21.50 -4.71 -11.99
N ILE A 242 -22.76 -5.09 -11.76
CA ILE A 242 -23.14 -5.93 -10.62
C ILE A 242 -22.97 -7.38 -11.04
N ILE A 243 -21.92 -8.02 -10.53
CA ILE A 243 -21.51 -9.36 -10.95
C ILE A 243 -22.08 -10.47 -10.06
N ALA A 244 -22.62 -10.13 -8.89
CA ALA A 244 -23.37 -11.06 -8.05
C ALA A 244 -24.34 -10.31 -7.13
N THR A 245 -25.45 -10.96 -6.78
CA THR A 245 -26.43 -10.49 -5.80
C THR A 245 -26.98 -11.64 -4.97
N ALA A 246 -27.39 -11.35 -3.74
CA ALA A 246 -28.17 -12.27 -2.91
C ALA A 246 -29.23 -11.50 -2.12
N PRO A 247 -30.46 -12.03 -1.96
CA PRO A 247 -31.48 -11.36 -1.16
C PRO A 247 -31.07 -11.32 0.32
N ILE A 248 -31.46 -10.26 1.03
CA ILE A 248 -31.38 -10.21 2.49
C ILE A 248 -32.73 -10.62 3.04
N GLU A 249 -32.81 -11.84 3.57
CA GLU A 249 -34.01 -12.37 4.23
C GLU A 249 -34.01 -11.93 5.70
N GLY A 250 -34.77 -10.88 6.05
CA GLY A 250 -34.97 -10.43 7.43
C GLY A 250 -34.72 -8.94 7.66
N ASN A 251 -35.14 -8.46 8.83
CA ASN A 251 -35.02 -7.06 9.28
C ASN A 251 -33.73 -6.76 10.05
N GLU A 252 -32.73 -7.66 10.04
CA GLU A 252 -31.46 -7.49 10.75
C GLU A 252 -30.28 -7.39 9.78
#